data_AF-A0A508WSH4-F1
#
_entry.id   AF-A0A508WSH4-F1
#
_cell.length_a   1.000
_cell.length_b   1.000
_cell.length_c   1.000
_cell.angle_alpha   90.00
_cell.angle_beta   90.00
_cell.angle_gamma   90.00
#
_symmetry.space_group_name_H-M   'P 1'
#
loop_
_entity.id
_entity.type
_entity.pdbx_description
1 polymer ?
#
loop_
_entity_poly.entity_id
_entity_poly.type
_entity_poly.pdbx_seq_one_letter_code
_entity_poly.pdbx_strand_id
1 'polypeptide(L)'
;MDIPWGYIQRHFDWLGHVVEGFCIAAVVALLFMAVAPRKLALIIGLAFAAGHFHGREKRDFEVAAKLPPPHLEGYEIWKWSWDQATDFWPTALILAGVIFALLPKRSRSRKSNHSDD
;
A
#
# COMPACT_ATOMS: atom_id res chain seq x y z
N MET A 1 -17.06 -27.52 14.25
CA MET A 1 -16.57 -26.98 12.96
C MET A 1 -15.11 -26.65 13.16
N ASP A 2 -14.22 -27.51 12.68
CA ASP A 2 -12.79 -27.23 12.73
C ASP A 2 -12.43 -26.35 11.54
N ILE A 3 -12.14 -25.08 11.82
CA ILE A 3 -11.65 -24.16 10.80
C ILE A 3 -10.20 -24.58 10.48
N PRO A 4 -9.86 -24.88 9.21
CA PRO A 4 -8.52 -25.32 8.84
C PRO A 4 -7.55 -24.13 8.80
N TRP A 5 -7.20 -23.59 9.97
CA TRP A 5 -6.39 -22.39 10.13
C TRP A 5 -5.06 -22.45 9.37
N GLY A 6 -4.39 -23.61 9.35
CA GLY A 6 -3.13 -23.78 8.61
C GLY A 6 -3.27 -23.71 7.08
N TYR A 7 -4.45 -24.03 6.52
CA TYR A 7 -4.73 -23.82 5.10
C TYR A 7 -4.97 -22.34 4.81
N ILE A 8 -5.76 -21.67 5.67
CA ILE A 8 -6.04 -20.24 5.55
C ILE A 8 -4.75 -19.44 5.64
N GLN A 9 -3.91 -19.70 6.64
CA GLN A 9 -2.63 -19.01 6.80
C GLN A 9 -1.69 -19.26 5.62
N ARG A 10 -1.64 -20.46 5.03
CA ARG A 10 -0.74 -20.73 3.89
C ARG A 10 -1.19 -20.13 2.56
N HIS A 11 -2.48 -19.84 2.38
CA HIS A 11 -3.03 -19.42 1.08
C HIS A 11 -3.69 -18.04 1.11
N PHE A 12 -3.99 -17.49 2.28
CA PHE A 12 -4.72 -16.26 2.49
C PHE A 12 -4.04 -15.32 3.50
N ASP A 13 -2.74 -15.50 3.81
CA ASP A 13 -2.00 -14.57 4.67
C ASP A 13 -2.02 -13.14 4.12
N TRP A 14 -1.90 -12.99 2.79
CA TRP A 14 -2.08 -11.71 2.09
C TRP A 14 -3.39 -11.02 2.40
N LEU A 15 -4.49 -11.74 2.62
CA LEU A 15 -5.76 -11.11 2.95
C LEU A 15 -5.71 -10.53 4.38
N GLY A 16 -5.03 -11.21 5.31
CA GLY A 16 -4.72 -10.67 6.63
C GLY A 16 -3.88 -9.39 6.55
N HIS A 17 -2.89 -9.36 5.66
CA HIS A 17 -2.07 -8.17 5.42
C HIS A 17 -2.85 -7.02 4.79
N VAL A 18 -3.81 -7.29 3.90
CA VAL A 18 -4.73 -6.26 3.40
C VAL A 18 -5.51 -5.62 4.55
N VAL A 19 -6.04 -6.42 5.47
CA VAL A 19 -6.75 -5.92 6.66
C VAL A 19 -5.82 -5.10 7.56
N GLU A 20 -4.62 -5.61 7.84
CA GLU A 20 -3.57 -4.90 8.59
C GLU A 20 -3.27 -3.53 7.95
N GLY A 21 -3.16 -3.47 6.62
CA GLY A 21 -2.93 -2.23 5.87
C GLY A 21 -4.05 -1.22 6.00
N PHE A 22 -5.30 -1.67 5.92
CA PHE A 22 -6.43 -0.77 6.16
C PHE A 22 -6.49 -0.29 7.62
N CYS A 23 -6.13 -1.12 8.60
CA CYS A 23 -6.02 -0.70 9.99
C CYS A 23 -4.95 0.37 10.19
N ILE A 24 -3.74 0.17 9.65
CA ILE A 24 -2.65 1.16 9.70
C ILE A 24 -3.10 2.46 9.01
N ALA A 25 -3.67 2.35 7.82
CA ALA A 25 -4.15 3.51 7.07
C ALA A 25 -5.23 4.28 7.83
N ALA A 26 -6.17 3.58 8.47
CA ALA A 26 -7.23 4.20 9.27
C ALA A 26 -6.65 4.94 10.48
N VAL A 27 -5.74 4.32 11.24
CA VAL A 27 -5.10 4.96 12.40
C VAL A 27 -4.34 6.21 11.97
N VAL A 28 -3.48 6.11 10.95
CA VAL A 28 -2.70 7.24 10.45
C VAL A 28 -3.60 8.34 9.88
N ALA A 29 -4.63 7.98 9.11
CA ALA A 29 -5.58 8.95 8.59
C ALA A 29 -6.30 9.70 9.72
N LEU A 30 -6.78 9.01 10.76
CA LEU A 30 -7.43 9.64 11.90
C LEU A 30 -6.52 10.64 12.61
N LEU A 31 -5.23 10.31 12.78
CA LEU A 31 -4.24 11.24 13.33
C LEU A 31 -4.07 12.48 12.45
N PHE A 32 -3.98 12.30 11.13
CA PHE A 32 -3.79 13.42 10.20
C PHE A 32 -5.06 14.23 9.94
N MET A 33 -6.26 13.71 10.22
CA MET A 33 -7.51 14.47 10.12
C MET A 33 -7.55 15.66 11.09
N ALA A 34 -6.73 15.67 12.15
CA ALA A 34 -6.61 16.80 13.06
C ALA A 34 -5.93 18.03 12.41
N VAL A 35 -5.12 17.83 11.36
CA VAL A 35 -4.26 18.88 10.79
C VAL A 35 -4.39 19.03 9.27
N ALA A 36 -5.07 18.09 8.60
CA ALA A 36 -5.22 18.07 7.15
C ALA A 36 -6.68 17.84 6.72
N PRO A 37 -7.09 18.32 5.53
CA PRO A 37 -8.40 18.00 4.97
C PRO A 37 -8.62 16.50 4.88
N ARG A 38 -9.84 16.02 5.17
CA ARG A 38 -10.19 14.58 5.21
C ARG A 38 -9.62 13.77 4.05
N LYS A 39 -9.75 14.25 2.81
CA LYS A 39 -9.23 13.57 1.62
C LYS A 39 -7.71 13.40 1.66
N LEU A 40 -6.98 14.45 2.06
CA LEU A 40 -5.53 14.42 2.16
C LEU A 40 -5.09 13.49 3.31
N ALA A 41 -5.77 13.54 4.45
CA ALA A 41 -5.50 12.64 5.57
C ALA A 41 -5.70 11.15 5.20
N LEU A 42 -6.75 10.82 4.43
CA LEU A 42 -6.97 9.48 3.90
C LEU A 42 -5.84 9.04 2.95
N ILE A 43 -5.41 9.92 2.05
CA ILE A 43 -4.29 9.64 1.13
C ILE A 43 -2.99 9.42 1.92
N ILE A 44 -2.71 10.24 2.93
CA ILE A 44 -1.53 10.09 3.80
C ILE A 44 -1.57 8.73 4.52
N GLY A 45 -2.71 8.35 5.10
CA GLY A 45 -2.85 7.07 5.78
C GLY A 45 -2.61 5.88 4.84
N LEU A 46 -3.23 5.91 3.65
CA LEU A 46 -3.04 4.86 2.65
C LEU A 46 -1.59 4.81 2.14
N ALA A 47 -0.95 5.95 1.91
CA ALA A 47 0.45 6.02 1.49
C ALA A 47 1.40 5.48 2.56
N PHE A 48 1.11 5.77 3.84
CA PHE A 48 1.87 5.23 4.96
C PHE A 48 1.74 3.70 5.05
N ALA A 49 0.53 3.16 4.89
CA ALA A 49 0.32 1.72 4.85
C ALA A 49 1.08 1.07 3.68
N ALA A 50 1.02 1.66 2.48
CA ALA A 50 1.79 1.17 1.34
C ALA A 50 3.31 1.19 1.61
N GLY A 51 3.82 2.27 2.22
CA GLY A 51 5.23 2.38 2.61
C GLY A 51 5.66 1.39 3.69
N HIS A 52 4.80 1.12 4.69
CA HIS A 52 5.05 0.11 5.72
C HIS A 52 5.25 -1.27 5.11
N PHE A 53 4.35 -1.66 4.22
CA PHE A 53 4.40 -2.92 3.49
C PHE A 53 5.65 -2.98 2.60
N HIS A 54 6.03 -1.87 1.95
CA HIS A 54 7.24 -1.83 1.13
C HIS A 54 8.52 -2.00 1.96
N GLY A 55 8.53 -1.47 3.19
CA GLY A 55 9.62 -1.71 4.14
C GLY A 55 9.71 -3.16 4.61
N ARG A 56 8.56 -3.85 4.75
CA ARG A 56 8.50 -5.29 5.06
C ARG A 56 9.10 -6.12 3.94
N GLU A 57 8.72 -5.83 2.70
CA GLU A 57 9.28 -6.46 1.50
C GLU A 57 10.80 -6.32 1.44
N LYS A 58 11.29 -5.09 1.69
CA LYS A 58 12.71 -4.80 1.76
C LYS A 58 13.43 -5.67 2.78
N ARG A 59 12.85 -5.80 3.98
CA ARG A 59 13.39 -6.63 5.05
C ARG A 59 13.41 -8.11 4.66
N ASP A 60 12.34 -8.61 4.05
CA ASP A 60 12.23 -10.01 3.66
C ASP A 60 13.27 -10.36 2.57
N PHE A 61 13.51 -9.44 1.65
CA PHE A 61 14.61 -9.53 0.69
C PHE A 61 15.99 -9.53 1.39
N GLU A 62 16.25 -8.61 2.33
CA GLU A 62 17.51 -8.57 3.07
C GLU A 62 17.80 -9.90 3.78
N VAL A 63 16.77 -10.51 4.38
CA VAL A 63 16.87 -11.82 5.03
C VAL A 63 17.15 -12.93 4.01
N ALA A 64 16.42 -12.97 2.89
CA ALA A 64 16.59 -13.99 1.85
C ALA A 64 17.97 -13.91 1.17
N ALA A 65 18.45 -12.69 0.91
CA ALA A 65 19.75 -12.42 0.31
C ALA A 65 20.92 -12.47 1.33
N LYS A 66 20.63 -12.76 2.62
CA LYS A 66 21.62 -12.80 3.72
C LYS A 66 22.42 -11.49 3.84
N LEU A 67 21.77 -10.37 3.58
CA LEU A 67 22.35 -9.04 3.73
C LEU A 67 22.24 -8.59 5.20
N PRO A 68 23.25 -7.89 5.75
CA PRO A 68 23.16 -7.35 7.11
C PRO A 68 22.21 -6.14 7.13
N PRO A 69 21.09 -6.17 7.87
CA PRO A 69 20.15 -5.05 7.91
C PRO A 69 20.68 -3.90 8.80
N PRO A 70 20.50 -2.62 8.42
CA PRO A 70 20.00 -2.12 7.13
C PRO A 70 21.11 -2.09 6.07
N HIS A 71 20.91 -2.77 4.93
CA HIS A 71 21.85 -2.73 3.80
C HIS A 71 21.28 -1.86 2.66
N LEU A 72 22.16 -1.15 1.95
CA LEU A 72 21.75 -0.35 0.78
C LEU A 72 21.34 -1.24 -0.40
N GLU A 73 21.99 -2.39 -0.56
CA GLU A 73 21.59 -3.39 -1.57
C GLU A 73 20.20 -3.95 -1.28
N GLY A 74 19.71 -3.82 -0.05
CA GLY A 74 18.33 -4.15 0.30
C GLY A 74 17.30 -3.33 -0.49
N TYR A 75 17.67 -2.17 -1.05
CA TYR A 75 16.77 -1.43 -1.94
C TYR A 75 16.67 -2.05 -3.32
N GLU A 76 17.62 -2.90 -3.74
CA GLU A 76 17.60 -3.59 -5.04
C GLU A 76 16.62 -4.77 -5.08
N ILE A 77 15.56 -4.75 -4.26
CA ILE A 77 14.51 -5.77 -4.19
C ILE A 77 13.88 -6.09 -5.55
N TRP A 78 13.91 -5.15 -6.49
CA TRP A 78 13.43 -5.36 -7.87
C TRP A 78 14.25 -6.39 -8.65
N LYS A 79 15.46 -6.74 -8.20
CA LYS A 79 16.30 -7.79 -8.77
C LYS A 79 15.93 -9.19 -8.25
N TRP A 80 15.11 -9.28 -7.21
CA TRP A 80 14.68 -10.57 -6.66
C TRP A 80 13.77 -11.29 -7.67
N SER A 81 14.04 -12.58 -7.91
CA SER A 81 13.13 -13.42 -8.70
C SER A 81 11.79 -13.53 -7.98
N TRP A 82 10.71 -13.14 -8.66
CA TRP A 82 9.31 -13.19 -8.21
C TRP A 82 8.77 -14.60 -7.93
N ASP A 83 9.64 -15.58 -7.71
CA ASP A 83 9.28 -17.00 -7.79
C ASP A 83 8.54 -17.52 -6.54
N GLN A 84 8.72 -16.92 -5.35
CA GLN A 84 7.86 -17.15 -4.19
C GLN A 84 7.93 -16.04 -3.12
N ALA A 85 6.79 -15.87 -2.45
CA ALA A 85 6.65 -15.55 -1.02
C ALA A 85 6.53 -14.10 -0.56
N THR A 86 5.87 -13.20 -1.29
CA THR A 86 5.45 -11.95 -0.66
C THR A 86 3.99 -11.60 -0.89
N ASP A 87 3.21 -11.84 0.17
CA ASP A 87 1.84 -11.35 0.41
C ASP A 87 1.73 -9.80 0.36
N PHE A 88 2.89 -9.14 0.25
CA PHE A 88 3.09 -7.71 0.10
C PHE A 88 2.48 -7.11 -1.16
N TRP A 89 2.85 -7.59 -2.36
CA TRP A 89 2.48 -6.94 -3.61
C TRP A 89 0.96 -6.87 -3.85
N PRO A 90 0.17 -7.93 -3.58
CA PRO A 90 -1.29 -7.83 -3.62
C PRO A 90 -1.82 -6.71 -2.71
N THR A 91 -1.30 -6.63 -1.48
CA THR A 91 -1.69 -5.61 -0.50
C THR A 91 -1.33 -4.20 -0.97
N ALA A 92 -0.08 -4.00 -1.41
CA ALA A 92 0.42 -2.71 -1.87
C ALA A 92 -0.34 -2.20 -3.10
N LEU A 93 -0.64 -3.09 -4.06
CA LEU A 93 -1.41 -2.76 -5.26
C LEU A 93 -2.86 -2.37 -4.93
N ILE A 94 -3.51 -3.07 -3.99
CA ILE A 94 -4.86 -2.70 -3.53
C ILE A 94 -4.84 -1.31 -2.90
N LEU A 95 -3.92 -1.05 -1.96
CA LEU A 95 -3.80 0.25 -1.31
C LEU A 95 -3.50 1.37 -2.30
N ALA A 96 -2.58 1.15 -3.25
CA ALA A 96 -2.26 2.10 -4.31
C ALA A 96 -3.45 2.36 -5.24
N GLY A 97 -4.23 1.32 -5.58
CA GLY A 97 -5.46 1.43 -6.34
C GLY A 97 -6.51 2.31 -5.65
N VAL A 98 -6.68 2.15 -4.33
CA VAL A 98 -7.56 3.00 -3.52
C VAL A 98 -7.07 4.45 -3.51
N ILE A 99 -5.76 4.69 -3.35
CA ILE A 99 -5.19 6.05 -3.46
C ILE A 99 -5.54 6.65 -4.82
N PHE A 100 -5.29 5.93 -5.91
CA PHE A 100 -5.55 6.42 -7.27
C PHE A 100 -7.04 6.73 -7.49
N ALA A 101 -7.95 5.92 -6.96
CA ALA A 101 -9.38 6.15 -7.01
C ALA A 101 -9.83 7.40 -6.23
N LEU A 102 -9.12 7.76 -5.16
CA LEU A 102 -9.39 8.94 -4.34
C LEU A 102 -8.77 10.22 -4.90
N LEU A 103 -7.79 10.12 -5.80
CA LEU A 103 -7.20 11.29 -6.43
C LEU A 103 -8.25 12.06 -7.25
N PRO A 104 -8.26 13.41 -7.18
CA PRO A 104 -9.17 14.19 -7.99
C PRO A 104 -8.93 13.90 -9.47
N LYS A 105 -9.94 13.40 -10.17
CA LYS A 105 -9.90 13.32 -11.63
C LYS A 105 -9.60 14.72 -12.14
N ARG A 106 -8.48 14.88 -12.86
CA ARG A 106 -8.19 16.11 -13.61
C ARG A 106 -9.37 16.33 -14.54
N SER A 107 -10.33 17.15 -14.12
CA SER A 107 -11.37 17.63 -15.01
C SER A 107 -10.64 18.36 -16.12
N ARG A 108 -10.70 17.81 -17.35
CA ARG A 108 -10.34 18.54 -18.56
C ARG A 108 -11.36 19.68 -18.70
N SER A 109 -11.22 20.71 -17.89
CA SER A 109 -11.89 21.98 -18.12
C SER A 109 -11.06 22.73 -19.16
N ARG A 110 -11.35 22.48 -20.43
CA ARG A 110 -11.00 23.43 -21.49
C ARG A 110 -12.24 24.28 -21.74
N LYS A 111 -12.20 25.49 -21.16
CA LYS A 111 -12.95 26.70 -21.58
C LYS A 111 -13.06 26.74 -23.11
N SER A 112 -14.18 27.13 -23.72
CA SER A 112 -14.72 28.49 -23.65
C SER A 112 -16.21 28.55 -23.96
N ASN A 113 -17.01 29.04 -23.01
CA ASN A 113 -18.17 29.87 -23.37
C ASN A 113 -17.59 31.23 -23.77
N HIS A 114 -17.56 31.51 -25.07
CA HIS A 114 -17.63 32.87 -25.56
C HIS A 114 -19.02 32.99 -26.20
N SER A 115 -19.83 33.87 -25.61
CA SER A 115 -21.22 34.13 -25.93
C SER A 115 -21.41 34.65 -27.35
N ASP A 116 -22.57 34.27 -27.91
CA ASP A 116 -23.18 34.87 -29.09
C ASP A 116 -23.51 36.37 -28.90
N ASP A 117 -23.66 37.02 -30.05
CA ASP A 117 -24.26 38.34 -30.37
C ASP A 117 -23.41 39.62 -30.25
#